data_AF-A0A3B0XXL4-F1
#
_entry.id   AF-A0A3B0XXL4-F1
#
_cell.length_a   1.000
_cell.length_b   1.000
_cell.length_c   1.000
_cell.angle_alpha   90.00
_cell.angle_beta   90.00
_cell.angle_gamma   90.00
#
_symmetry.space_group_name_H-M   'P 1'
#
loop_
_entity.id
_entity.type
_entity.pdbx_description
1 polymer ?
#
loop_
_entity_poly.entity_id
_entity_poly.type
_entity_poly.pdbx_seq_one_letter_code
_entity_poly.pdbx_strand_id
1 'polypeptide(L)'
;MRSKRIKPIASHADQLQQQAVQVYVAAQQHVIEAQLQLEQLIEYRSEYSANRVNGAGNALGNAVGNATQLRDYQLFLQKINTSIEQSKTNIEQQKLLCEQQKLNWLKTRSRSKALQAVIKKYQLNEAKVQARIEQKEQDEYAGRISRLKTND
;
A
#
# COMPACT_ATOMS: atom_id res chain seq x y z
N MET A 1 -8.81 19.13 -29.27
CA MET A 1 -8.39 17.71 -29.19
C MET A 1 -9.00 17.05 -27.96
N ARG A 2 -9.63 15.89 -28.12
CA ARG A 2 -10.30 15.12 -27.06
C ARG A 2 -9.28 14.61 -26.03
N SER A 3 -8.07 14.26 -26.45
CA SER A 3 -6.98 13.86 -25.55
C SER A 3 -6.64 14.93 -24.51
N LYS A 4 -6.57 16.21 -24.91
CA LYS A 4 -6.26 17.35 -24.03
C LYS A 4 -7.29 17.55 -22.92
N ARG A 5 -8.56 17.20 -23.14
CA ARG A 5 -9.65 17.36 -22.15
C ARG A 5 -9.66 16.28 -21.07
N ILE A 6 -9.11 15.10 -21.35
CA ILE A 6 -9.09 13.96 -20.41
C ILE A 6 -7.81 13.94 -19.56
N LYS A 7 -6.73 14.56 -20.03
CA LYS A 7 -5.46 14.67 -19.29
C LYS A 7 -5.61 15.13 -17.84
N PRO A 8 -6.39 16.18 -17.50
CA PRO A 8 -6.55 16.60 -16.10
C PRO A 8 -7.21 15.53 -15.22
N ILE A 9 -8.21 14.82 -15.77
CA ILE A 9 -8.94 13.76 -15.06
C ILE A 9 -8.01 12.54 -14.82
N ALA A 10 -7.19 12.18 -15.81
CA ALA A 10 -6.20 11.13 -15.66
C ALA A 10 -5.10 11.49 -14.65
N SER A 11 -4.60 12.74 -14.71
CA SER A 11 -3.60 13.23 -13.75
C SER A 11 -4.13 13.19 -12.31
N HIS A 12 -5.39 13.58 -12.10
CA HIS A 12 -6.02 13.47 -10.79
C HIS A 12 -6.18 12.01 -10.35
N ALA A 13 -6.58 11.11 -11.25
CA ALA A 13 -6.66 9.68 -10.94
C ALA A 13 -5.29 9.07 -10.60
N ASP A 14 -4.22 9.51 -11.26
CA ASP A 14 -2.84 9.10 -10.97
C ASP A 14 -2.41 9.58 -9.57
N GLN A 15 -2.74 10.82 -9.19
CA GLN A 15 -2.48 11.34 -7.85
C GLN A 15 -3.22 10.53 -6.77
N LEU A 16 -4.50 10.21 -6.99
CA LEU A 16 -5.28 9.37 -6.08
C LEU A 16 -4.67 7.97 -5.94
N GLN A 17 -4.18 7.39 -7.05
CA GLN A 17 -3.47 6.11 -6.99
C GLN A 17 -2.19 6.23 -6.16
N GLN A 18 -1.38 7.28 -6.35
CA GLN A 18 -0.14 7.47 -5.59
C GLN A 18 -0.41 7.60 -4.09
N GLN A 19 -1.42 8.38 -3.72
CA GLN A 19 -1.85 8.52 -2.33
C GLN A 19 -2.32 7.17 -1.76
N ALA A 20 -3.15 6.43 -2.50
CA ALA A 20 -3.65 5.13 -2.07
C ALA A 20 -2.53 4.10 -1.88
N VAL A 21 -1.49 4.11 -2.73
CA VAL A 21 -0.28 3.28 -2.55
C VAL A 21 0.42 3.61 -1.25
N GLN A 22 0.67 4.89 -0.98
CA GLN A 22 1.37 5.32 0.24
C GLN A 22 0.62 4.87 1.50
N VAL A 23 -0.71 5.06 1.51
CA VAL A 23 -1.57 4.63 2.63
C VAL A 23 -1.55 3.11 2.80
N TYR A 24 -1.62 2.35 1.70
CA TYR A 24 -1.55 0.89 1.75
C TYR A 24 -0.19 0.39 2.28
N VAL A 25 0.92 0.96 1.81
CA VAL A 25 2.26 0.61 2.28
C VAL A 25 2.44 0.93 3.77
N ALA A 26 1.96 2.09 4.22
CA ALA A 26 1.99 2.44 5.65
C ALA A 26 1.16 1.45 6.49
N ALA A 27 -0.04 1.07 6.03
CA ALA A 27 -0.87 0.08 6.71
C ALA A 27 -0.19 -1.31 6.77
N GLN A 28 0.51 -1.71 5.71
CA GLN A 28 1.29 -2.95 5.70
C GLN A 28 2.44 -2.90 6.71
N GLN A 29 3.16 -1.78 6.78
CA GLN A 29 4.25 -1.58 7.74
C GLN A 29 3.75 -1.67 9.19
N HIS A 30 2.61 -1.06 9.51
CA HIS A 30 2.01 -1.16 10.84
C HIS A 30 1.67 -2.60 11.25
N VAL A 31 1.18 -3.41 10.32
CA VAL A 31 0.91 -4.84 10.58
C VAL A 31 2.19 -5.59 10.93
N ILE A 32 3.29 -5.31 10.21
CA ILE A 32 4.60 -5.94 10.45
C ILE A 32 5.14 -5.53 11.82
N GLU A 33 5.10 -4.23 12.13
CA GLU A 33 5.56 -3.69 13.41
C GLU A 33 4.80 -4.28 14.59
N ALA A 34 3.47 -4.39 14.48
CA ALA A 34 2.65 -4.99 15.54
C ALA A 34 2.93 -6.49 15.72
N GLN A 35 3.18 -7.23 14.63
CA GLN A 35 3.59 -8.63 14.70
C GLN A 35 4.93 -8.81 15.41
N LEU A 36 5.91 -7.96 15.10
CA LEU A 36 7.22 -7.96 15.77
C LEU A 36 7.09 -7.67 17.26
N GLN A 37 6.26 -6.69 17.64
CA GLN A 37 5.99 -6.39 19.05
C GLN A 37 5.32 -7.58 19.78
N LEU A 38 4.40 -8.28 19.12
CA LEU A 38 3.79 -9.49 19.67
C LEU A 38 4.83 -10.60 19.88
N GLU A 39 5.73 -10.81 18.92
CA GLU A 39 6.81 -11.79 19.01
C GLU A 39 7.72 -11.50 20.22
N GLN A 40 8.14 -10.25 20.37
CA GLN A 40 8.94 -9.80 21.53
C GLN A 40 8.22 -10.03 22.86
N LEU A 41 6.91 -9.79 22.94
CA LEU A 41 6.12 -10.06 24.15
C LEU A 41 6.04 -11.57 24.47
N ILE A 42 5.92 -12.41 23.45
CA ILE A 42 5.88 -13.87 23.61
C ILE A 42 7.25 -14.39 24.06
N GLU A 43 8.33 -13.92 23.43
CA GLU A 43 9.70 -14.26 23.80
C GLU A 43 9.99 -13.86 25.24
N TYR A 44 9.74 -12.58 25.60
CA TYR A 44 9.91 -12.07 26.95
C TYR A 44 9.13 -12.88 28.00
N ARG A 45 7.88 -13.25 27.69
CA ARG A 45 7.08 -14.12 28.56
C ARG A 45 7.74 -15.48 28.78
N SER A 46 8.26 -16.07 27.71
CA SER A 46 8.92 -17.38 27.77
C SER A 46 10.18 -17.35 28.62
N GLU A 47 11.05 -16.35 28.42
CA GLU A 47 12.27 -16.13 29.19
C GLU A 47 11.95 -15.88 30.67
N TYR A 48 10.95 -15.03 30.93
CA TYR A 48 10.51 -14.72 32.29
C TYR A 48 10.03 -15.97 33.04
N SER A 49 9.32 -16.86 32.34
CA SER A 49 8.87 -18.14 32.92
C SER A 49 10.01 -19.14 33.14
N ALA A 50 10.98 -19.21 32.23
CA ALA A 50 12.13 -20.10 32.31
C ALA A 50 13.08 -19.72 33.46
N ASN A 51 13.34 -18.42 33.64
CA ASN A 51 14.17 -17.90 34.73
C ASN A 51 13.61 -18.27 36.11
N ARG A 52 12.28 -18.34 36.25
CA ARG A 52 11.63 -18.78 37.49
C ARG A 52 11.82 -20.28 37.74
N VAL A 53 11.68 -21.12 36.70
CA VAL A 53 11.88 -22.59 36.83
C VAL A 53 13.33 -22.90 37.22
N ASN A 54 14.31 -22.22 36.60
CA ASN A 54 15.73 -22.42 36.87
C ASN A 54 16.17 -21.81 38.22
N GLY A 55 15.61 -20.67 38.64
CA GLY A 55 15.90 -20.03 39.92
C GLY A 55 15.26 -20.71 41.14
N ALA A 56 14.11 -21.39 40.96
CA ALA A 56 13.44 -22.13 42.01
C ALA A 56 14.22 -23.38 42.48
N GLY A 57 15.11 -23.94 41.63
CA GLY A 57 15.98 -25.06 41.99
C GLY A 57 17.02 -24.75 43.08
N ASN A 58 17.39 -23.48 43.26
CA ASN A 58 18.41 -23.05 44.24
C ASN A 58 17.85 -22.37 45.50
N ALA A 59 16.53 -22.14 45.58
CA ALA A 59 15.91 -21.27 46.58
C ALA A 59 14.98 -21.99 47.58
N LEU A 60 15.19 -23.28 47.85
CA LEU A 60 14.41 -24.06 48.82
C LEU A 60 14.64 -23.66 50.31
N GLY A 61 15.25 -22.49 50.56
CA GLY A 61 15.76 -22.09 51.89
C GLY A 61 14.94 -21.06 52.69
N ASN A 62 13.96 -20.35 52.13
CA ASN A 62 13.23 -19.30 52.89
C ASN A 62 11.74 -19.18 52.49
N ALA A 63 10.86 -19.76 53.29
CA ALA A 63 9.45 -19.97 52.95
C ALA A 63 8.51 -18.75 53.11
N VAL A 64 8.91 -17.68 53.83
CA VAL A 64 8.02 -16.52 54.09
C VAL A 64 8.17 -15.38 53.06
N GLY A 65 9.37 -15.20 52.47
CA GLY A 65 9.58 -14.27 51.34
C GLY A 65 9.03 -14.79 50.00
N ASN A 66 8.70 -16.09 49.93
CA ASN A 66 8.33 -16.80 48.72
C ASN A 66 6.86 -16.52 48.29
N ALA A 67 5.94 -16.34 49.24
CA ALA A 67 4.51 -16.19 48.94
C ALA A 67 4.16 -14.85 48.27
N THR A 68 4.72 -13.73 48.75
CA THR A 68 4.51 -12.41 48.13
C THR A 68 5.16 -12.32 46.75
N GLN A 69 6.39 -12.83 46.61
CA GLN A 69 7.08 -12.90 45.32
C GLN A 69 6.35 -13.80 44.31
N LEU A 70 5.77 -14.91 44.77
CA LEU A 70 4.95 -15.79 43.94
C LEU A 70 3.68 -15.08 43.45
N ARG A 71 3.02 -14.31 44.32
CA ARG A 71 1.84 -13.54 43.96
C ARG A 71 2.19 -12.45 42.93
N ASP A 72 3.25 -11.69 43.15
CA ASP A 72 3.69 -10.62 42.23
C ASP A 72 4.06 -11.20 40.86
N TYR A 73 4.74 -12.35 40.84
CA TYR A 73 5.04 -13.10 39.62
C TYR A 73 3.77 -13.48 38.84
N GLN A 74 2.76 -14.06 39.52
CA GLN A 74 1.51 -14.45 38.90
C GLN A 74 0.75 -13.25 38.33
N LEU A 75 0.68 -12.14 39.06
CA LEU A 75 0.04 -10.91 38.62
C LEU A 75 0.73 -10.33 37.37
N PHE A 76 2.06 -10.31 37.36
CA PHE A 76 2.81 -9.82 36.21
C PHE A 76 2.64 -10.70 34.96
N LEU A 77 2.68 -12.03 35.13
CA LEU A 77 2.38 -12.96 34.04
C LEU A 77 0.96 -12.77 33.49
N GLN A 78 -0.03 -12.58 34.36
CA GLN A 78 -1.40 -12.31 33.94
C GLN A 78 -1.49 -11.02 33.11
N LYS A 79 -0.75 -9.97 33.51
CA LYS A 79 -0.66 -8.72 32.75
C LYS A 79 -0.07 -8.95 31.36
N ILE A 80 1.05 -9.66 31.25
CA ILE A 80 1.66 -9.97 29.94
C ILE A 80 0.71 -10.78 29.06
N ASN A 81 0.06 -11.81 29.62
CA ASN A 81 -0.92 -12.61 28.88
C ASN A 81 -2.04 -11.73 28.33
N THR A 82 -2.55 -10.79 29.14
CA THR A 82 -3.58 -9.85 28.72
C THR A 82 -3.07 -8.94 27.60
N SER A 83 -1.86 -8.39 27.72
CA SER A 83 -1.22 -7.60 26.66
C SER A 83 -1.03 -8.38 25.37
N ILE A 84 -0.65 -9.66 25.43
CA ILE A 84 -0.52 -10.54 24.27
C ILE A 84 -1.86 -10.70 23.55
N GLU A 85 -2.94 -10.97 24.27
CA GLU A 85 -4.27 -11.12 23.66
C GLU A 85 -4.79 -9.80 23.06
N GLN A 86 -4.50 -8.66 23.71
CA GLN A 86 -4.77 -7.33 23.15
C GLN A 86 -3.97 -7.08 21.87
N SER A 87 -2.67 -7.39 21.86
CA SER A 87 -1.81 -7.25 20.68
C SER A 87 -2.26 -8.12 19.52
N LYS A 88 -2.67 -9.38 19.77
CA LYS A 88 -3.25 -10.25 18.75
C LYS A 88 -4.52 -9.64 18.15
N THR A 89 -5.43 -9.15 18.99
CA THR A 89 -6.68 -8.51 18.54
C THR A 89 -6.39 -7.27 17.69
N ASN A 90 -5.43 -6.44 18.11
CA ASN A 90 -5.00 -5.25 17.38
C ASN A 90 -4.39 -5.61 16.01
N ILE A 91 -3.56 -6.66 15.93
CA ILE A 91 -3.00 -7.14 14.66
C ILE A 91 -4.11 -7.53 13.68
N GLU A 92 -5.14 -8.24 14.13
CA GLU A 92 -6.26 -8.62 13.27
C GLU A 92 -7.04 -7.39 12.76
N GLN A 93 -7.23 -6.38 13.60
CA GLN A 93 -7.83 -5.10 13.17
C GLN A 93 -6.97 -4.38 12.14
N GLN A 94 -5.65 -4.33 12.35
CA GLN A 94 -4.71 -3.71 11.41
C GLN A 94 -4.64 -4.48 10.08
N LYS A 95 -4.69 -5.81 10.10
CA LYS A 95 -4.77 -6.64 8.89
C LYS A 95 -6.04 -6.34 8.10
N LEU A 96 -7.18 -6.22 8.78
CA LEU A 96 -8.45 -5.87 8.15
C LEU A 96 -8.38 -4.48 7.51
N LEU A 97 -7.82 -3.49 8.21
CA LEU A 97 -7.60 -2.15 7.66
C LEU A 97 -6.66 -2.18 6.44
N CYS A 98 -5.56 -2.93 6.53
CA CYS A 98 -4.60 -3.11 5.44
C CYS A 98 -5.28 -3.68 4.18
N GLU A 99 -6.13 -4.69 4.32
CA GLU A 99 -6.88 -5.25 3.19
C GLU A 99 -7.87 -4.23 2.60
N GLN A 100 -8.53 -3.42 3.43
CA GLN A 100 -9.38 -2.33 2.93
C GLN A 100 -8.57 -1.31 2.11
N GLN A 101 -7.37 -0.93 2.59
CA GLN A 101 -6.49 -0.01 1.86
C GLN A 101 -5.97 -0.63 0.56
N LYS A 102 -5.68 -1.92 0.55
CA LYS A 102 -5.31 -2.68 -0.65
C LYS A 102 -6.41 -2.64 -1.69
N LEU A 103 -7.66 -2.89 -1.30
CA LEU A 103 -8.81 -2.82 -2.21
C LEU A 103 -9.00 -1.41 -2.78
N ASN A 104 -8.83 -0.37 -1.94
CA ASN A 104 -8.88 1.01 -2.39
C ASN A 104 -7.76 1.34 -3.40
N TRP A 105 -6.53 0.90 -3.13
CA TRP A 105 -5.41 1.01 -4.06
C TRP A 105 -5.69 0.31 -5.40
N LEU A 106 -6.20 -0.93 -5.37
CA LEU A 106 -6.54 -1.65 -6.60
C LEU A 106 -7.61 -0.91 -7.43
N LYS A 107 -8.62 -0.34 -6.77
CA LYS A 107 -9.67 0.46 -7.41
C LYS A 107 -9.10 1.72 -8.07
N THR A 108 -8.29 2.50 -7.37
CA THR A 108 -7.68 3.73 -7.91
C THR A 108 -6.71 3.41 -9.04
N ARG A 109 -5.90 2.35 -8.90
CA ARG A 109 -5.00 1.84 -9.95
C ARG A 109 -5.74 1.42 -11.21
N SER A 110 -6.85 0.69 -11.08
CA SER A 110 -7.67 0.27 -12.21
C SER A 110 -8.22 1.49 -12.97
N ARG A 111 -8.75 2.49 -12.24
CA ARG A 111 -9.25 3.73 -12.82
C ARG A 111 -8.16 4.54 -13.55
N SER A 112 -7.00 4.74 -12.93
CA SER A 112 -5.85 5.41 -13.54
C SER A 112 -5.46 4.72 -14.86
N LYS A 113 -5.26 3.40 -14.82
CA LYS A 113 -4.88 2.60 -16.01
C LYS A 113 -5.90 2.71 -17.14
N ALA A 114 -7.19 2.67 -16.82
CA ALA A 114 -8.26 2.83 -17.80
C ALA A 114 -8.23 4.21 -18.48
N LEU A 115 -8.05 5.29 -17.70
CA LEU A 115 -7.95 6.65 -18.23
C LEU A 115 -6.72 6.85 -19.11
N GLN A 116 -5.57 6.30 -18.71
CA GLN A 116 -4.35 6.31 -19.52
C GLN A 116 -4.54 5.59 -20.87
N ALA A 117 -5.21 4.43 -20.87
CA ALA A 117 -5.53 3.70 -22.10
C ALA A 117 -6.45 4.53 -23.03
N VAL A 118 -7.43 5.22 -22.47
CA VAL A 118 -8.33 6.11 -23.22
C VAL A 118 -7.57 7.29 -23.83
N ILE A 119 -6.67 7.93 -23.08
CA ILE A 119 -5.82 9.02 -23.59
C ILE A 119 -4.98 8.52 -24.77
N LYS A 120 -4.31 7.37 -24.61
CA LYS A 120 -3.48 6.78 -25.68
C LYS A 120 -4.30 6.53 -26.94
N LYS A 121 -5.52 5.99 -26.81
CA LYS A 121 -6.43 5.79 -27.94
C LYS A 121 -6.78 7.11 -28.63
N TYR A 122 -7.09 8.17 -27.88
CA TYR A 122 -7.39 9.47 -28.49
C TYR A 122 -6.19 10.09 -29.18
N GLN A 123 -5.00 10.01 -28.60
CA GLN A 123 -3.77 10.51 -29.23
C GLN A 123 -3.48 9.81 -30.56
N LEU A 124 -3.63 8.48 -30.61
CA LEU A 124 -3.45 7.72 -31.85
C LEU A 124 -4.46 8.13 -32.93
N ASN A 125 -5.72 8.33 -32.56
CA ASN A 125 -6.75 8.77 -33.50
C ASN A 125 -6.50 10.19 -34.00
N GLU A 126 -6.09 11.10 -33.12
CA GLU A 126 -5.76 12.48 -33.47
C GLU A 126 -4.56 12.55 -34.40
N ALA A 127 -3.51 11.76 -34.14
CA ALA A 127 -2.34 11.66 -35.03
C ALA A 127 -2.71 11.15 -36.43
N LYS A 128 -3.59 10.14 -36.52
CA LYS A 128 -4.08 9.63 -37.81
C LYS A 128 -4.89 10.68 -38.59
N VAL A 129 -5.73 11.45 -37.90
CA VAL A 129 -6.51 12.53 -38.53
C VAL A 129 -5.58 13.63 -39.02
N GLN A 130 -4.61 14.03 -38.20
CA GLN A 130 -3.64 15.06 -38.54
C GLN A 130 -2.79 14.66 -39.76
N ALA A 131 -2.27 13.43 -39.80
CA ALA A 131 -1.50 12.92 -40.93
C ALA A 131 -2.30 12.93 -42.25
N ARG A 132 -3.60 12.63 -42.20
CA ARG A 132 -4.48 12.70 -43.39
C ARG A 132 -4.70 14.13 -43.88
N ILE A 133 -4.79 15.10 -42.97
CA ILE A 133 -4.92 16.52 -43.30
C ILE A 133 -3.62 17.00 -43.97
N GLU A 134 -2.47 16.71 -43.36
CA GLU A 134 -1.15 17.09 -43.88
C GLU A 134 -0.89 16.50 -45.27
N GLN A 135 -1.22 15.22 -45.47
CA GLN A 135 -1.12 14.58 -46.79
C GLN A 135 -1.98 15.30 -47.84
N LYS A 136 -3.23 15.61 -47.51
CA LYS A 136 -4.14 16.32 -48.42
C LYS A 136 -3.61 17.71 -48.79
N GLU A 137 -3.09 18.45 -47.82
CA GLU A 137 -2.50 19.78 -48.06
C GLU A 137 -1.26 19.71 -48.96
N GLN A 138 -0.41 18.69 -48.77
CA GLN A 138 0.75 18.45 -49.63
C GLN A 138 0.34 18.11 -51.08
N ASP A 139 -0.65 17.24 -51.25
CA ASP A 139 -1.16 16.86 -52.57
C ASP A 139 -1.79 18.07 -53.30
N GLU A 140 -2.56 18.89 -52.58
CA GLU A 140 -3.14 20.12 -53.13
C GLU A 140 -2.06 21.13 -53.55
N TYR A 141 -1.01 21.30 -52.73
CA TYR A 141 0.10 22.19 -53.03
C TYR A 141 0.90 21.71 -54.25
N ALA A 142 1.24 20.42 -54.30
CA ALA A 142 1.91 19.80 -55.43
C ALA A 142 1.08 19.94 -56.72
N GLY A 143 -0.23 19.72 -56.65
CA GLY A 143 -1.15 19.90 -57.77
C GLY A 143 -1.31 21.36 -58.24
N ARG A 144 -1.10 22.35 -57.37
CA ARG A 144 -1.05 23.77 -57.77
C ARG A 144 0.27 24.11 -58.47
N ILE A 145 1.40 23.65 -57.94
CA ILE A 145 2.71 23.86 -58.57
C ILE A 145 2.78 23.21 -59.96
N SER A 146 2.28 21.99 -60.09
CA SER A 146 2.23 21.30 -61.38
C SER A 146 1.43 22.09 -62.40
N ARG A 147 0.24 22.60 -62.03
CA ARG A 147 -0.59 23.43 -62.92
C ARG A 147 0.07 24.74 -63.34
N LEU A 148 0.79 25.41 -62.44
CA LEU A 148 1.54 26.63 -62.78
C LEU A 148 2.66 26.34 -63.80
N LYS A 149 3.39 25.23 -63.65
CA LYS A 149 4.46 24.83 -64.58
C LYS A 149 3.98 24.35 -65.96
N THR A 150 2.69 24.04 -66.12
CA THR A 150 2.15 23.55 -67.41
C THR A 150 1.61 24.68 -68.29
N ASN A 151 1.51 25.90 -67.74
CA ASN A 151 1.00 27.09 -68.43
C ASN A 151 2.11 28.08 -68.85
N ASP A 152 3.38 27.75 -68.57
CA ASP A 152 4.58 28.40 -69.12
C ASP A 152 5.15 27.52 -70.25
#